data_AF-A0A8J2SW03-F1
#
_entry.id   AF-A0A8J2SW03-F1
#
_cell.length_a   1.000
_cell.length_b   1.000
_cell.length_c   1.000
_cell.angle_alpha   90.00
_cell.angle_beta   90.00
_cell.angle_gamma   90.00
#
_symmetry.space_group_name_H-M   'P 1'
#
loop_
_entity.id
_entity.type
_entity.pdbx_description
1 polymer ?
#
loop_
_entity_poly.entity_id
_entity_poly.type
_entity_poly.pdbx_seq_one_letter_code
_entity_poly.pdbx_strand_id
1 'polypeptide(L)'
;MATKLLKAALFAQAGAACNCFGNGVCTNNECQCDTGWKGPDCATLDVLPAAKASSGFASRPNWGAAQLREGSIYYTFVGAKRNTSAGASDAFASNAGLHLLRSTSPTGPFEDLGEEIGLNGQSFGFRVDAKINPVDGALLLLTEGYAHGDGFGFIFRRSASGSALGPWTEHLVYELGMRVIDGAEDWTADAAMVDADRWDCRLADPTFVVLDTGEVLVGYRGTRCCCNAIIGAWSSTGEHEPETPGLLRAASWTGPYVRTEQPIFDADVEDMFMWTSARGVHMLMHSQDNAHFNHERRGAYAFSADAGVSWNFSAREAWPTHLALDDCSSTKLAKRQRPSLAFDDAGRPAYLLTGVATTTHGLEWGDGWTAWQPLRGAIPASDAPCAEDECAVSDVGTAGACEACGALDHCTHVTSAPARDRCICAAPCDDERLGAACEVNADALSETCPHDGWKLLPGTSNGGLFRCGSVVDGAATGWYGHCIDAAARCNGVRNCGDGSFDGQDELACPFVAACDWPAVARGDGVCLECVPEDVPNCLDAAPTLDGAACECMRCATPWLGPACDVSLAAAPTTAPTRTTPAPTARTALSDGSTGVAPAGAAAFVVVVLVMNVF
;
A
#
# COMPACT_ATOMS: atom_id res chain seq x y z
N MET A 1 20.30 -27.45 -17.38
CA MET A 1 20.25 -25.98 -17.57
C MET A 1 19.25 -25.53 -18.64
N ALA A 2 18.97 -26.32 -19.69
CA ALA A 2 18.01 -25.93 -20.75
C ALA A 2 16.52 -25.92 -20.34
N THR A 3 16.11 -26.64 -19.29
CA THR A 3 14.72 -26.65 -18.78
C THR A 3 14.39 -25.48 -17.84
N LYS A 4 15.39 -24.72 -17.38
CA LYS A 4 15.20 -23.58 -16.47
C LYS A 4 14.91 -22.26 -17.20
N LEU A 5 15.37 -22.13 -18.44
CA LEU A 5 15.04 -21.00 -19.32
C LEU A 5 13.62 -21.09 -19.89
N LEU A 6 12.98 -22.26 -19.88
CA LEU A 6 11.64 -22.44 -20.44
C LEU A 6 10.52 -21.87 -19.56
N LYS A 7 10.72 -21.72 -18.24
CA LYS A 7 9.72 -21.08 -17.36
C LYS A 7 9.75 -19.54 -17.44
N ALA A 8 10.94 -18.95 -17.59
CA ALA A 8 11.09 -17.50 -17.80
C ALA A 8 10.75 -17.09 -19.25
N ALA A 9 11.05 -17.93 -20.24
CA ALA A 9 10.76 -17.65 -21.64
C ALA A 9 9.33 -17.96 -22.09
N LEU A 10 8.48 -18.62 -21.27
CA LEU A 10 7.05 -18.75 -21.59
C LEU A 10 6.22 -17.52 -21.22
N PHE A 11 6.79 -16.54 -20.50
CA PHE A 11 6.12 -15.29 -20.14
C PHE A 11 6.82 -14.04 -20.70
N ALA A 12 7.96 -14.21 -21.37
CA ALA A 12 8.59 -13.17 -22.17
C ALA A 12 8.13 -13.29 -23.64
N GLN A 13 7.18 -12.43 -24.00
CA GLN A 13 6.71 -12.10 -25.36
C GLN A 13 5.74 -13.06 -26.07
N ALA A 14 4.46 -12.82 -25.79
CA ALA A 14 3.46 -12.57 -26.83
C ALA A 14 2.59 -11.35 -26.43
N GLY A 15 3.13 -10.14 -26.60
CA GLY A 15 2.37 -8.88 -26.70
C GLY A 15 1.35 -8.55 -25.59
N ALA A 16 1.71 -8.61 -24.31
CA ALA A 16 0.81 -8.10 -23.26
C ALA A 16 0.82 -6.57 -23.27
N ALA A 17 -0.15 -5.95 -23.93
CA ALA A 17 -0.34 -4.51 -23.90
C ALA A 17 -1.10 -4.03 -22.63
N CYS A 18 -1.23 -4.88 -21.61
CA CYS A 18 -1.75 -4.54 -20.27
C CYS A 18 -0.86 -5.05 -19.12
N ASN A 19 -0.63 -4.21 -18.11
CA ASN A 19 0.16 -4.51 -16.91
C ASN A 19 -0.78 -4.87 -15.75
N CYS A 20 -0.91 -6.17 -15.45
CA CYS A 20 -1.80 -6.66 -14.38
C CYS A 20 -1.10 -6.83 -13.03
N PHE A 21 0.04 -6.15 -12.82
CA PHE A 21 0.75 -6.07 -11.54
C PHE A 21 1.06 -7.41 -10.86
N GLY A 22 1.16 -8.50 -11.64
CA GLY A 22 1.37 -9.84 -11.11
C GLY A 22 0.16 -10.46 -10.40
N ASN A 23 -0.99 -9.77 -10.32
CA ASN A 23 -2.23 -10.24 -9.69
C ASN A 23 -3.36 -10.49 -10.69
N GLY A 24 -3.03 -10.70 -11.95
CA GLY A 24 -3.99 -11.09 -12.97
C GLY A 24 -3.31 -11.61 -14.23
N VAL A 25 -4.14 -12.01 -15.19
CA VAL A 25 -3.72 -12.46 -16.51
C VAL A 25 -4.25 -11.48 -17.56
N CYS A 26 -3.37 -11.00 -18.44
CA CYS A 26 -3.76 -10.13 -19.55
C CYS A 26 -4.51 -10.95 -20.61
N THR A 27 -5.78 -10.65 -20.84
CA THR A 27 -6.66 -11.30 -21.82
C THR A 27 -7.33 -10.23 -22.67
N ASN A 28 -7.19 -10.30 -23.99
CA ASN A 28 -7.74 -9.29 -24.91
C ASN A 28 -7.33 -7.84 -24.56
N ASN A 29 -6.10 -7.67 -24.08
CA ASN A 29 -5.58 -6.39 -23.62
C ASN A 29 -6.20 -5.81 -22.35
N GLU A 30 -6.96 -6.61 -21.61
CA GLU A 30 -7.54 -6.24 -20.32
C GLU A 30 -7.09 -7.23 -19.23
N CYS A 31 -7.04 -6.76 -17.99
CA CYS A 31 -6.66 -7.61 -16.87
C CYS A 31 -7.85 -8.42 -16.36
N GLN A 32 -7.68 -9.74 -16.31
CA GLN A 32 -8.52 -10.63 -15.50
C GLN A 32 -7.82 -10.85 -14.16
N CYS A 33 -8.33 -10.24 -13.09
CA CYS A 33 -7.71 -10.30 -11.78
C CYS A 33 -7.85 -11.68 -11.10
N ASP A 34 -6.84 -12.03 -10.34
CA ASP A 34 -6.88 -13.15 -9.42
C ASP A 34 -7.82 -12.85 -8.24
N THR A 35 -8.26 -13.91 -7.57
CA THR A 35 -9.04 -13.81 -6.34
C THR A 35 -8.36 -12.90 -5.30
N GLY A 36 -9.16 -12.03 -4.67
CA GLY A 36 -8.68 -11.04 -3.68
C GLY A 36 -8.17 -9.73 -4.28
N TRP A 37 -8.17 -9.60 -5.61
CA TRP A 37 -7.72 -8.40 -6.33
C TRP A 37 -8.81 -7.88 -7.28
N LYS A 38 -8.82 -6.57 -7.48
CA LYS A 38 -9.73 -5.86 -8.39
C LYS A 38 -9.03 -4.66 -9.03
N GLY A 39 -9.74 -4.00 -9.94
CA GLY A 39 -9.29 -2.82 -10.67
C GLY A 39 -8.80 -3.15 -12.09
N PRO A 40 -8.73 -2.14 -12.97
CA PRO A 40 -8.29 -2.32 -14.37
C PRO A 40 -6.89 -2.92 -14.54
N ASP A 41 -6.04 -2.81 -13.52
CA ASP A 41 -4.65 -3.27 -13.50
C ASP A 41 -4.37 -4.32 -12.40
N CYS A 42 -5.41 -4.74 -11.66
CA CYS A 42 -5.30 -5.67 -10.53
C CYS A 42 -4.35 -5.23 -9.40
N ALA A 43 -4.22 -3.92 -9.17
CA ALA A 43 -3.36 -3.38 -8.11
C ALA A 43 -4.12 -3.03 -6.80
N THR A 44 -5.45 -3.14 -6.78
CA THR A 44 -6.29 -2.86 -5.61
C THR A 44 -6.79 -4.15 -4.99
N LEU A 45 -6.75 -4.26 -3.65
CA LEU A 45 -7.30 -5.40 -2.92
C LEU A 45 -8.84 -5.34 -2.92
N ASP A 46 -9.48 -6.48 -3.19
CA ASP A 46 -10.94 -6.65 -3.05
C ASP A 46 -11.24 -7.02 -1.59
N VAL A 47 -11.10 -6.04 -0.70
CA VAL A 47 -11.34 -6.20 0.73
C VAL A 47 -12.83 -6.32 1.02
N LEU A 48 -13.17 -7.22 1.93
CA LEU A 48 -14.50 -7.38 2.51
C LEU A 48 -14.58 -6.68 3.88
N PRO A 49 -15.79 -6.39 4.38
CA PRO A 49 -15.96 -5.92 5.75
C PRO A 49 -15.37 -6.91 6.78
N ALA A 50 -14.70 -6.37 7.81
CA ALA A 50 -14.10 -7.19 8.86
C ALA A 50 -15.16 -7.76 9.81
N ALA A 51 -14.88 -8.94 10.37
CA ALA A 51 -15.78 -9.57 11.33
C ALA A 51 -15.86 -8.73 12.63
N LYS A 52 -17.02 -8.14 12.96
CA LYS A 52 -17.19 -7.29 14.14
C LYS A 52 -16.80 -7.99 15.44
N ALA A 53 -17.18 -9.26 15.57
CA ALA A 53 -16.94 -10.06 16.76
C ALA A 53 -15.46 -10.42 16.97
N SER A 54 -14.64 -10.33 15.92
CA SER A 54 -13.23 -10.75 15.92
C SER A 54 -12.50 -10.06 14.76
N SER A 55 -12.38 -8.74 14.83
CA SER A 55 -11.84 -7.91 13.73
C SER A 55 -10.30 -7.85 13.73
N GLY A 56 -9.64 -8.61 14.60
CA GLY A 56 -8.19 -8.57 14.81
C GLY A 56 -7.82 -8.56 16.29
N PHE A 57 -6.70 -7.92 16.60
CA PHE A 57 -6.15 -7.89 17.95
C PHE A 57 -6.22 -6.49 18.55
N ALA A 58 -7.12 -6.29 19.52
CA ALA A 58 -7.37 -5.00 20.17
C ALA A 58 -7.26 -5.06 21.72
N SER A 59 -6.81 -6.18 22.29
CA SER A 59 -6.72 -6.33 23.76
C SER A 59 -5.56 -5.55 24.40
N ARG A 60 -4.64 -5.04 23.58
CA ARG A 60 -3.55 -4.14 23.98
C ARG A 60 -3.17 -3.24 22.79
N PRO A 61 -2.63 -2.05 23.02
CA PRO A 61 -2.18 -1.21 21.92
C PRO A 61 -1.10 -1.90 21.10
N ASN A 62 -1.25 -1.88 19.78
CA ASN A 62 -0.38 -2.57 18.85
C ASN A 62 -0.43 -1.97 17.44
N TRP A 63 0.58 -2.25 16.61
CA TRP A 63 0.73 -1.66 15.30
C TRP A 63 1.41 -2.63 14.32
N GLY A 64 0.59 -3.31 13.51
CA GLY A 64 1.01 -4.30 12.53
C GLY A 64 1.31 -5.67 13.10
N ALA A 65 1.22 -6.68 12.24
CA ALA A 65 1.42 -8.08 12.61
C ALA A 65 1.91 -8.93 11.44
N ALA A 66 2.45 -10.10 11.74
CA ALA A 66 2.74 -11.16 10.79
C ALA A 66 2.07 -12.45 11.26
N GLN A 67 1.27 -13.07 10.41
CA GLN A 67 0.52 -14.29 10.75
C GLN A 67 0.95 -15.47 9.89
N LEU A 68 1.10 -16.62 10.53
CA LEU A 68 1.34 -17.89 9.88
C LEU A 68 0.43 -18.97 10.47
N ARG A 69 0.27 -20.07 9.74
CA ARG A 69 -0.57 -21.20 10.15
C ARG A 69 0.28 -22.45 10.35
N GLU A 70 0.14 -23.08 11.51
CA GLU A 70 0.73 -24.37 11.85
C GLU A 70 -0.38 -25.36 12.17
N GLY A 71 -0.70 -26.22 11.19
CA GLY A 71 -1.83 -27.15 11.31
C GLY A 71 -3.16 -26.40 11.48
N SER A 72 -3.84 -26.59 12.61
CA SER A 72 -5.10 -25.91 12.92
C SER A 72 -4.94 -24.62 13.73
N ILE A 73 -3.70 -24.21 14.01
CA ILE A 73 -3.41 -23.05 14.85
C ILE A 73 -2.83 -21.93 13.98
N TYR A 74 -3.34 -20.73 14.18
CA TYR A 74 -2.77 -19.50 13.68
C TYR A 74 -1.85 -18.93 14.75
N TYR A 75 -0.58 -18.72 14.40
CA TYR A 75 0.38 -17.99 15.21
C TYR A 75 0.55 -16.60 14.61
N THR A 76 0.43 -15.57 15.45
CA THR A 76 0.55 -14.18 15.00
C THR A 76 1.58 -13.47 15.86
N PHE A 77 2.63 -12.96 15.24
CA PHE A 77 3.53 -12.03 15.89
C PHE A 77 3.00 -10.62 15.70
N VAL A 78 2.88 -9.86 16.78
CA VAL A 78 2.34 -8.50 16.75
C VAL A 78 3.32 -7.54 17.42
N GLY A 79 3.57 -6.39 16.78
CA GLY A 79 4.29 -5.29 17.39
C GLY A 79 3.40 -4.56 18.37
N ALA A 80 3.69 -4.63 19.67
CA ALA A 80 2.78 -4.16 20.71
C ALA A 80 3.45 -3.36 21.83
N LYS A 81 2.63 -2.60 22.54
CA LYS A 81 3.01 -1.92 23.78
C LYS A 81 3.32 -2.97 24.85
N ARG A 82 4.57 -3.01 25.32
CA ARG A 82 5.03 -4.00 26.33
C ARG A 82 4.39 -3.76 27.69
N ASN A 83 4.57 -2.57 28.23
CA ASN A 83 4.08 -2.17 29.54
C ASN A 83 2.82 -1.31 29.41
N THR A 84 1.68 -1.87 29.82
CA THR A 84 0.36 -1.20 29.79
C THR A 84 -0.07 -0.65 31.15
N SER A 85 0.81 -0.69 32.16
CA SER A 85 0.50 -0.12 33.47
C SER A 85 0.36 1.41 33.42
N ALA A 86 -0.43 1.96 34.33
CA ALA A 86 -0.68 3.40 34.38
C ALA A 86 0.63 4.19 34.54
N GLY A 87 0.83 5.20 33.69
CA GLY A 87 2.05 6.03 33.67
C GLY A 87 3.21 5.45 32.85
N ALA A 88 3.08 4.25 32.28
CA ALA A 88 4.05 3.74 31.31
C ALA A 88 4.05 4.63 30.05
N SER A 89 5.25 4.84 29.48
CA SER A 89 5.40 5.68 28.28
C SER A 89 4.52 5.16 27.13
N ASP A 90 3.92 6.09 26.40
CA ASP A 90 3.15 5.78 25.20
C ASP A 90 3.98 5.84 23.92
N ALA A 91 5.24 6.26 24.00
CA ALA A 91 6.10 6.37 22.84
C ALA A 91 6.55 4.99 22.33
N PHE A 92 6.49 4.78 21.01
CA PHE A 92 6.97 3.56 20.35
C PHE A 92 8.44 3.28 20.70
N ALA A 93 9.29 4.30 20.62
CA ALA A 93 10.73 4.17 20.82
C ALA A 93 11.14 3.68 22.22
N SER A 94 10.29 3.85 23.23
CA SER A 94 10.61 3.49 24.63
C SER A 94 9.85 2.26 25.13
N ASN A 95 8.70 1.93 24.52
CA ASN A 95 7.77 0.92 25.03
C ASN A 95 7.21 0.00 23.93
N ALA A 96 8.10 -0.50 23.07
CA ALA A 96 7.80 -1.46 22.02
C ALA A 96 8.41 -2.83 22.27
N GLY A 97 7.72 -3.87 21.81
CA GLY A 97 8.15 -5.26 21.80
C GLY A 97 7.30 -6.11 20.87
N LEU A 98 7.72 -7.34 20.64
CA LEU A 98 6.95 -8.32 19.86
C LEU A 98 6.20 -9.25 20.80
N HIS A 99 4.94 -9.51 20.53
CA HIS A 99 4.13 -10.49 21.24
C HIS A 99 3.76 -11.64 20.32
N LEU A 100 3.81 -12.87 20.83
CA LEU A 100 3.31 -14.04 20.12
C LEU A 100 1.88 -14.35 20.56
N LEU A 101 0.97 -14.43 19.61
CA LEU A 101 -0.43 -14.79 19.82
C LEU A 101 -0.72 -16.15 19.21
N ARG A 102 -1.70 -16.86 19.76
CA ARG A 102 -2.30 -18.05 19.13
C ARG A 102 -3.82 -17.95 18.99
N SER A 103 -4.36 -18.53 17.93
CA SER A 103 -5.80 -18.71 17.75
C SER A 103 -6.12 -19.94 16.91
N THR A 104 -7.34 -20.46 17.03
CA THR A 104 -7.90 -21.48 16.11
C THR A 104 -8.64 -20.86 14.92
N SER A 105 -8.73 -19.53 14.87
CA SER A 105 -9.36 -18.74 13.82
C SER A 105 -8.37 -17.66 13.35
N PRO A 106 -8.35 -17.32 12.05
CA PRO A 106 -7.39 -16.35 11.52
C PRO A 106 -7.53 -14.96 12.14
N THR A 107 -8.73 -14.55 12.56
CA THR A 107 -8.99 -13.20 13.08
C THR A 107 -9.21 -13.17 14.59
N GLY A 108 -8.94 -14.29 15.27
CA GLY A 108 -9.13 -14.44 16.70
C GLY A 108 -10.44 -15.15 17.08
N PRO A 109 -10.78 -15.22 18.38
CA PRO A 109 -10.08 -14.56 19.49
C PRO A 109 -8.66 -15.08 19.69
N PHE A 110 -7.76 -14.18 20.08
CA PHE A 110 -6.34 -14.48 20.29
C PHE A 110 -6.04 -14.70 21.78
N GLU A 111 -5.23 -15.70 22.06
CA GLU A 111 -4.51 -15.84 23.33
C GLU A 111 -3.11 -15.24 23.18
N ASP A 112 -2.78 -14.27 24.02
CA ASP A 112 -1.44 -13.66 24.09
C ASP A 112 -0.52 -14.58 24.89
N LEU A 113 0.47 -15.19 24.23
CA LEU A 113 1.44 -16.11 24.82
C LEU A 113 2.60 -15.38 25.51
N GLY A 114 2.64 -14.05 25.43
CA GLY A 114 3.65 -13.21 26.04
C GLY A 114 4.56 -12.52 25.03
N GLU A 115 5.47 -11.71 25.58
CA GLU A 115 6.48 -11.02 24.81
C GLU A 115 7.57 -12.00 24.34
N GLU A 116 7.95 -11.87 23.07
CA GLU A 116 9.11 -12.54 22.50
C GLU A 116 10.38 -11.85 23.00
N ILE A 117 11.11 -12.55 23.85
CA ILE A 117 12.37 -12.07 24.43
C ILE A 117 13.53 -12.67 23.64
N GLY A 118 14.50 -11.83 23.29
CA GLY A 118 15.70 -12.26 22.60
C GLY A 118 16.66 -13.05 23.49
N LEU A 119 17.68 -13.64 22.87
CA LEU A 119 18.59 -14.58 23.54
C LEU A 119 19.38 -13.98 24.73
N ASN A 120 19.46 -12.65 24.85
CA ASN A 120 20.11 -11.92 25.95
C ASN A 120 19.11 -11.25 26.92
N GLY A 121 17.82 -11.57 26.84
CA GLY A 121 16.82 -10.93 27.69
C GLY A 121 16.38 -9.55 27.19
N GLN A 122 16.75 -9.18 25.96
CA GLN A 122 16.34 -7.93 25.31
C GLN A 122 14.95 -8.04 24.71
N SER A 123 14.25 -6.92 24.65
CA SER A 123 13.07 -6.76 23.80
C SER A 123 13.48 -6.35 22.40
N PHE A 124 12.62 -6.67 21.44
CA PHE A 124 12.76 -6.22 20.05
C PHE A 124 12.03 -4.90 19.83
N GLY A 125 12.24 -4.29 18.66
CA GLY A 125 11.31 -3.28 18.16
C GLY A 125 9.93 -3.87 17.86
N PHE A 126 9.08 -3.07 17.24
CA PHE A 126 7.69 -3.44 16.94
C PHE A 126 7.47 -3.78 15.46
N ARG A 127 8.52 -3.71 14.64
CA ARG A 127 8.49 -4.18 13.26
C ARG A 127 8.57 -5.69 13.20
N VAL A 128 7.67 -6.30 12.43
CA VAL A 128 7.61 -7.75 12.31
C VAL A 128 7.17 -8.20 10.93
N ASP A 129 7.93 -9.16 10.40
CA ASP A 129 7.59 -9.90 9.19
C ASP A 129 8.06 -11.35 9.39
N ALA A 130 7.24 -12.34 9.01
CA ALA A 130 7.54 -13.75 9.25
C ALA A 130 7.14 -14.62 8.07
N LYS A 131 8.06 -15.46 7.58
CA LYS A 131 7.86 -16.30 6.40
C LYS A 131 8.62 -17.63 6.51
N ILE A 132 8.05 -18.67 5.91
CA ILE A 132 8.74 -19.95 5.74
C ILE A 132 9.76 -19.82 4.61
N ASN A 133 11.01 -20.19 4.88
CA ASN A 133 12.06 -20.29 3.88
C ASN A 133 11.74 -21.44 2.92
N PRO A 134 11.51 -21.18 1.61
CA PRO A 134 11.14 -22.21 0.65
C PRO A 134 12.26 -23.23 0.39
N VAL A 135 13.51 -22.92 0.76
CA VAL A 135 14.67 -23.79 0.52
C VAL A 135 14.77 -24.92 1.55
N ASP A 136 14.51 -24.63 2.82
CA ASP A 136 14.75 -25.57 3.93
C ASP A 136 13.56 -25.75 4.90
N GLY A 137 12.46 -25.01 4.70
CA GLY A 137 11.27 -25.09 5.54
C GLY A 137 11.39 -24.40 6.90
N ALA A 138 12.51 -23.72 7.18
CA ALA A 138 12.67 -22.99 8.43
C ALA A 138 11.79 -21.73 8.46
N LEU A 139 11.29 -21.36 9.63
CA LEU A 139 10.61 -20.09 9.82
C LEU A 139 11.64 -19.00 10.08
N LEU A 140 11.58 -17.95 9.27
CA LEU A 140 12.35 -16.72 9.45
C LEU A 140 11.41 -15.62 9.93
N LEU A 141 11.82 -14.90 10.97
CA LEU A 141 11.15 -13.71 11.48
C LEU A 141 12.14 -12.55 11.42
N LEU A 142 11.82 -11.52 10.66
CA LEU A 142 12.59 -10.28 10.57
C LEU A 142 12.01 -9.24 11.52
N THR A 143 12.89 -8.63 12.30
CA THR A 143 12.58 -7.53 13.22
C THR A 143 13.80 -6.61 13.34
N GLU A 144 13.66 -5.52 14.06
CA GLU A 144 14.76 -4.67 14.53
C GLU A 144 15.08 -4.93 16.01
N GLY A 145 16.33 -4.74 16.42
CA GLY A 145 16.77 -4.93 17.80
C GLY A 145 18.25 -5.27 17.93
N TYR A 146 18.64 -5.94 19.03
CA TYR A 146 20.00 -6.50 19.21
C TYR A 146 20.05 -7.99 18.84
N ALA A 147 21.04 -8.38 18.03
CA ALA A 147 21.41 -9.78 17.85
C ALA A 147 22.48 -10.14 18.87
N HIS A 148 22.43 -11.36 19.43
CA HIS A 148 23.31 -11.78 20.52
C HIS A 148 24.80 -11.47 20.27
N GLY A 149 25.32 -10.42 20.94
CA GLY A 149 26.74 -10.05 20.91
C GLY A 149 27.22 -9.35 19.63
N ASP A 150 26.35 -9.22 18.61
CA ASP A 150 26.75 -8.79 17.26
C ASP A 150 26.44 -7.32 16.97
N GLY A 151 25.52 -6.67 17.72
CA GLY A 151 25.16 -5.26 17.52
C GLY A 151 23.65 -5.04 17.41
N PHE A 152 23.26 -3.79 17.14
CA PHE A 152 21.87 -3.38 16.90
C PHE A 152 21.60 -3.21 15.40
N GLY A 153 20.42 -3.61 14.94
CA GLY A 153 19.97 -3.38 13.58
C GLY A 153 18.86 -4.33 13.16
N PHE A 154 18.85 -4.74 11.90
CA PHE A 154 17.89 -5.71 11.39
C PHE A 154 18.31 -7.13 11.74
N ILE A 155 17.38 -7.95 12.21
CA ILE A 155 17.66 -9.27 12.77
C ILE A 155 16.72 -10.31 12.21
N PHE A 156 17.29 -11.40 11.74
CA PHE A 156 16.54 -12.63 11.58
C PHE A 156 16.56 -13.45 12.85
N ARG A 157 15.37 -13.79 13.35
CA ARG A 157 15.18 -14.97 14.18
C ARG A 157 14.83 -16.14 13.27
N ARG A 158 15.51 -17.27 13.48
CA ARG A 158 15.28 -18.50 12.71
C ARG A 158 14.87 -19.65 13.61
N SER A 159 13.75 -20.29 13.26
CA SER A 159 13.31 -21.55 13.84
C SER A 159 13.51 -22.66 12.81
N ALA A 160 14.49 -23.52 13.05
CA ALA A 160 14.86 -24.60 12.14
C ALA A 160 13.75 -25.65 11.95
N SER A 161 12.82 -25.74 12.91
CA SER A 161 11.66 -26.63 12.86
C SER A 161 10.53 -26.10 11.98
N GLY A 162 10.58 -24.81 11.62
CA GLY A 162 9.45 -24.11 11.01
C GLY A 162 8.38 -23.65 12.00
N SER A 163 8.56 -23.90 13.31
CA SER A 163 7.56 -23.54 14.32
C SER A 163 7.78 -22.15 14.92
N ALA A 164 6.70 -21.40 15.11
CA ALA A 164 6.61 -20.13 15.81
C ALA A 164 6.98 -20.24 17.30
N LEU A 165 6.93 -21.44 17.88
CA LEU A 165 7.37 -21.69 19.25
C LEU A 165 8.90 -21.89 19.37
N GLY A 166 9.62 -21.83 18.25
CA GLY A 166 11.07 -22.02 18.21
C GLY A 166 11.50 -23.51 18.25
N PRO A 167 12.70 -23.82 18.76
CA PRO A 167 13.69 -22.89 19.33
C PRO A 167 14.24 -21.91 18.29
N TRP A 168 14.65 -20.73 18.76
CA TRP A 168 15.11 -19.62 17.92
C TRP A 168 16.63 -19.44 17.96
N THR A 169 17.22 -19.16 16.81
CA THR A 169 18.55 -18.55 16.69
C THR A 169 18.42 -17.13 16.19
N GLU A 170 19.34 -16.24 16.56
CA GLU A 170 19.37 -14.84 16.09
C GLU A 170 20.54 -14.61 15.14
N HIS A 171 20.35 -13.75 14.15
CA HIS A 171 21.37 -13.36 13.19
C HIS A 171 21.20 -11.89 12.79
N LEU A 172 22.25 -11.09 12.97
CA LEU A 172 22.27 -9.70 12.51
C LEU A 172 22.36 -9.66 10.98
N VAL A 173 21.29 -9.19 10.35
CA VAL A 173 21.18 -9.01 8.89
C VAL A 173 21.99 -7.81 8.45
N TYR A 174 21.82 -6.70 9.16
CA TYR A 174 22.44 -5.44 8.84
C TYR A 174 22.63 -4.66 10.14
N GLU A 175 23.88 -4.29 10.44
CA GLU A 175 24.25 -3.51 11.61
C GLU A 175 23.97 -2.03 11.34
N LEU A 176 23.19 -1.39 12.22
CA LEU A 176 22.94 0.05 12.17
C LEU A 176 24.01 0.79 13.00
N GLY A 177 24.41 1.94 12.50
CA GLY A 177 25.19 2.91 13.24
C GLY A 177 24.36 3.64 14.30
N MET A 178 25.04 4.26 15.28
CA MET A 178 24.39 5.09 16.29
C MET A 178 25.19 6.37 16.51
N ARG A 179 24.47 7.48 16.63
CA ARG A 179 24.98 8.76 17.12
C ARG A 179 24.16 9.20 18.32
N VAL A 180 24.73 10.08 19.13
CA VAL A 180 24.00 10.78 20.20
C VAL A 180 24.01 12.25 19.86
N ILE A 181 22.83 12.82 19.59
CA ILE A 181 22.63 14.23 19.28
C ILE A 181 21.76 14.82 20.39
N ASP A 182 22.29 15.80 21.14
CA ASP A 182 21.62 16.43 22.28
C ASP A 182 21.03 15.46 23.32
N GLY A 183 21.69 14.31 23.49
CA GLY A 183 21.28 13.26 24.43
C GLY A 183 20.24 12.27 23.88
N ALA A 184 19.79 12.43 22.64
CA ALA A 184 18.94 11.47 21.94
C ALA A 184 19.77 10.56 21.03
N GLU A 185 19.42 9.27 20.99
CA GLU A 185 20.00 8.31 20.06
C GLU A 185 19.45 8.54 18.64
N ASP A 186 20.33 8.59 17.66
CA ASP A 186 20.00 8.68 16.23
C ASP A 186 20.66 7.51 15.50
N TRP A 187 19.84 6.54 15.10
CA TRP A 187 20.26 5.32 14.44
C TRP A 187 20.42 5.57 12.94
N THR A 188 21.61 5.28 12.40
CA THR A 188 21.99 5.55 11.01
C THR A 188 22.30 4.26 10.25
N ALA A 189 22.23 4.33 8.94
CA ALA A 189 22.55 3.26 8.01
C ALA A 189 24.00 2.76 8.16
N ASP A 190 24.91 3.68 8.46
CA ASP A 190 26.34 3.41 8.59
C ASP A 190 26.86 4.12 9.84
N ALA A 191 27.67 3.43 10.66
CA ALA A 191 28.26 4.00 11.87
C ALA A 191 29.16 5.22 11.58
N ALA A 192 29.85 5.23 10.44
CA ALA A 192 30.70 6.33 10.04
C ALA A 192 29.93 7.53 9.47
N MET A 193 28.68 7.31 9.02
CA MET A 193 27.81 8.30 8.35
C MET A 193 28.59 9.27 7.44
N VAL A 194 29.18 8.74 6.37
CA VAL A 194 30.04 9.53 5.47
C VAL A 194 29.26 10.52 4.61
N ASP A 195 27.97 10.27 4.39
CA ASP A 195 27.08 11.10 3.57
C ASP A 195 25.71 11.22 4.24
N ALA A 196 25.46 12.38 4.85
CA ALA A 196 24.19 12.64 5.55
C ALA A 196 23.05 13.03 4.59
N ASP A 197 23.37 13.43 3.35
CA ASP A 197 22.41 13.80 2.29
C ASP A 197 21.88 12.58 1.54
N ARG A 198 22.48 11.41 1.75
CA ARG A 198 22.04 10.14 1.16
C ARG A 198 20.59 9.82 1.56
N TRP A 199 19.78 9.44 0.58
CA TRP A 199 18.33 9.24 0.70
C TRP A 199 17.92 8.18 1.75
N ASP A 200 18.77 7.20 2.01
CA ASP A 200 18.65 6.16 3.03
C ASP A 200 19.83 6.23 4.00
N CYS A 201 20.11 7.41 4.53
CA CYS A 201 21.05 7.57 5.63
C CYS A 201 20.49 7.03 6.96
N ARG A 202 19.17 6.93 7.11
CA ARG A 202 18.49 6.15 8.16
C ARG A 202 17.72 5.01 7.50
N LEU A 203 17.78 3.81 8.10
CA LEU A 203 17.03 2.64 7.66
C LEU A 203 16.05 2.25 8.77
N ALA A 204 14.83 1.93 8.38
CA ALA A 204 13.83 1.38 9.29
C ALA A 204 12.90 0.39 8.56
N ASP A 205 12.01 -0.21 9.33
CA ASP A 205 10.81 -0.88 8.81
C ASP A 205 11.10 -2.05 7.86
N PRO A 206 11.92 -3.03 8.30
CA PRO A 206 12.37 -4.08 7.41
C PRO A 206 11.25 -5.10 7.12
N THR A 207 11.17 -5.53 5.86
CA THR A 207 10.40 -6.70 5.38
C THR A 207 11.29 -7.55 4.48
N PHE A 208 10.92 -8.78 4.18
CA PHE A 208 11.74 -9.62 3.30
C PHE A 208 10.96 -10.60 2.44
N VAL A 209 11.67 -11.08 1.42
CA VAL A 209 11.33 -12.29 0.68
C VAL A 209 12.56 -13.19 0.56
N VAL A 210 12.32 -14.50 0.57
CA VAL A 210 13.30 -15.50 0.16
C VAL A 210 12.84 -16.05 -1.19
N LEU A 211 13.68 -15.90 -2.21
CA LEU A 211 13.42 -16.43 -3.53
C LEU A 211 13.66 -17.94 -3.56
N ASP A 212 13.08 -18.65 -4.53
CA ASP A 212 13.30 -20.10 -4.73
C ASP A 212 14.78 -20.46 -4.95
N THR A 213 15.61 -19.48 -5.32
CA THR A 213 17.07 -19.63 -5.45
C THR A 213 17.81 -19.65 -4.11
N GLY A 214 17.14 -19.24 -3.03
CA GLY A 214 17.73 -18.95 -1.72
C GLY A 214 18.20 -17.51 -1.54
N GLU A 215 18.24 -16.71 -2.61
CA GLU A 215 18.52 -15.27 -2.52
C GLU A 215 17.46 -14.58 -1.65
N VAL A 216 17.90 -13.65 -0.80
CA VAL A 216 17.04 -12.89 0.10
C VAL A 216 17.08 -11.43 -0.29
N LEU A 217 15.89 -10.85 -0.42
CA LEU A 217 15.69 -9.41 -0.55
C LEU A 217 15.09 -8.92 0.75
N VAL A 218 15.71 -7.92 1.39
CA VAL A 218 15.16 -7.21 2.53
C VAL A 218 14.78 -5.81 2.06
N GLY A 219 13.48 -5.50 2.05
CA GLY A 219 12.99 -4.15 1.83
C GLY A 219 13.11 -3.33 3.11
N TYR A 220 13.45 -2.05 3.00
CA TYR A 220 13.51 -1.11 4.13
C TYR A 220 13.09 0.31 3.72
N ARG A 221 12.55 1.07 4.67
CA ARG A 221 12.30 2.50 4.53
C ARG A 221 13.61 3.28 4.74
N GLY A 222 13.94 4.14 3.79
CA GLY A 222 15.08 5.06 3.85
C GLY A 222 14.66 6.51 4.08
N THR A 223 15.37 7.24 4.94
CA THR A 223 15.30 8.71 5.02
C THR A 223 16.70 9.35 5.13
N ARG A 224 16.82 10.65 4.86
CA ARG A 224 18.09 11.40 5.00
C ARG A 224 18.45 11.63 6.47
N CYS A 225 19.72 11.91 6.77
CA CYS A 225 20.16 12.25 8.13
C CYS A 225 20.38 13.76 8.36
N CYS A 226 20.61 14.51 7.27
CA CYS A 226 20.84 15.95 7.29
C CYS A 226 19.54 16.75 7.08
N CYS A 227 19.67 18.08 7.05
CA CYS A 227 18.63 18.99 6.55
C CYS A 227 17.30 18.98 7.32
N ASN A 228 17.29 18.50 8.56
CA ASN A 228 16.20 18.59 9.55
C ASN A 228 15.57 19.99 9.72
N ALA A 229 16.25 21.04 9.23
CA ALA A 229 15.83 22.44 9.30
C ALA A 229 15.03 22.94 8.09
N ILE A 230 15.03 22.22 6.97
CA ILE A 230 14.25 22.61 5.76
C ILE A 230 13.07 21.68 5.55
N ILE A 231 13.13 20.44 6.05
CA ILE A 231 12.01 19.50 6.00
C ILE A 231 12.03 18.79 7.35
N GLY A 232 10.96 18.98 8.12
CA GLY A 232 10.90 18.61 9.52
C GLY A 232 11.17 17.12 9.77
N ALA A 233 12.31 16.82 10.37
CA ALA A 233 12.43 15.63 11.20
C ALA A 233 11.52 15.82 12.43
N TRP A 234 10.20 15.64 12.32
CA TRP A 234 9.24 15.87 13.41
C TRP A 234 9.52 17.14 14.25
N SER A 235 10.00 18.21 13.60
CA SER A 235 10.32 19.48 14.26
C SER A 235 9.12 20.42 14.18
N SER A 236 9.26 21.64 14.72
CA SER A 236 8.21 22.66 14.89
C SER A 236 7.54 23.17 13.61
N THR A 237 7.82 22.55 12.46
CA THR A 237 7.37 22.93 11.13
C THR A 237 6.63 21.81 10.39
N GLY A 238 6.14 20.75 11.03
CA GLY A 238 5.05 19.91 10.48
C GLY A 238 5.26 19.16 9.17
N GLU A 239 6.37 19.34 8.48
CA GLU A 239 6.72 18.59 7.29
C GLU A 239 7.27 17.23 7.71
N HIS A 240 6.96 16.20 6.93
CA HIS A 240 7.45 14.85 7.08
C HIS A 240 8.66 14.65 6.15
N GLU A 241 9.67 13.91 6.60
CA GLU A 241 10.84 13.60 5.77
C GLU A 241 10.42 12.62 4.67
N PRO A 242 10.72 12.87 3.37
CA PRO A 242 10.36 11.93 2.31
C PRO A 242 10.88 10.52 2.59
N GLU A 243 9.97 9.55 2.62
CA GLU A 243 10.25 8.16 2.91
C GLU A 243 10.41 7.38 1.62
N THR A 244 11.57 6.77 1.45
CA THR A 244 11.96 6.21 0.17
C THR A 244 12.25 4.72 0.31
N PRO A 245 11.68 3.85 -0.55
CA PRO A 245 11.88 2.41 -0.43
C PRO A 245 13.25 1.97 -0.97
N GLY A 246 13.91 1.09 -0.22
CA GLY A 246 15.23 0.52 -0.54
C GLY A 246 15.32 -1.00 -0.40
N LEU A 247 16.39 -1.61 -0.92
CA LEU A 247 16.65 -3.05 -0.80
C LEU A 247 18.05 -3.35 -0.26
N LEU A 248 18.12 -4.37 0.62
CA LEU A 248 19.33 -5.14 0.86
C LEU A 248 19.21 -6.48 0.12
N ARG A 249 20.32 -6.97 -0.43
CA ARG A 249 20.39 -8.25 -1.16
C ARG A 249 21.45 -9.18 -0.58
N ALA A 250 21.12 -10.45 -0.44
CA ALA A 250 22.08 -11.49 -0.06
C ALA A 250 21.80 -12.81 -0.79
N ALA A 251 22.84 -13.62 -1.01
CA ALA A 251 22.69 -14.94 -1.63
C ALA A 251 21.96 -15.96 -0.72
N SER A 252 21.89 -15.70 0.57
CA SER A 252 21.18 -16.49 1.58
C SER A 252 20.79 -15.63 2.77
N TRP A 253 19.89 -16.14 3.61
CA TRP A 253 19.40 -15.42 4.80
C TRP A 253 20.51 -15.01 5.79
N THR A 254 21.65 -15.70 5.75
CA THR A 254 22.86 -15.44 6.56
C THR A 254 23.74 -14.30 6.04
N GLY A 255 23.36 -13.64 4.94
CA GLY A 255 24.18 -12.59 4.35
C GLY A 255 25.43 -13.11 3.61
N PRO A 256 26.42 -12.23 3.36
CA PRO A 256 26.40 -10.81 3.68
C PRO A 256 25.37 -10.06 2.83
N TYR A 257 24.79 -9.00 3.40
CA TYR A 257 23.81 -8.15 2.73
C TYR A 257 24.49 -6.95 2.07
N VAL A 258 24.08 -6.67 0.83
CA VAL A 258 24.54 -5.52 0.04
C VAL A 258 23.37 -4.57 -0.16
N ARG A 259 23.56 -3.32 0.23
CA ARG A 259 22.59 -2.23 0.10
C ARG A 259 22.52 -1.72 -1.34
N THR A 260 21.32 -1.37 -1.82
CA THR A 260 21.18 -0.73 -3.12
C THR A 260 21.69 0.71 -3.11
N GLU A 261 22.29 1.14 -4.21
CA GLU A 261 22.81 2.51 -4.35
C GLU A 261 21.69 3.54 -4.53
N GLN A 262 20.61 3.14 -5.19
CA GLN A 262 19.47 4.00 -5.54
C GLN A 262 18.18 3.48 -4.89
N PRO A 263 17.18 4.36 -4.71
CA PRO A 263 15.82 3.97 -4.39
C PRO A 263 15.26 2.94 -5.37
N ILE A 264 14.29 2.15 -4.91
CA ILE A 264 13.55 1.23 -5.78
C ILE A 264 12.73 2.02 -6.83
N PHE A 265 12.10 3.11 -6.39
CA PHE A 265 11.38 4.10 -7.20
C PHE A 265 11.25 5.42 -6.42
N ASP A 266 10.87 6.49 -7.11
CA ASP A 266 10.69 7.83 -6.54
C ASP A 266 9.24 8.02 -6.10
N ALA A 267 8.92 7.61 -4.87
CA ALA A 267 7.61 7.79 -4.25
C ALA A 267 7.76 7.88 -2.73
N ASP A 268 6.90 8.67 -2.09
CA ASP A 268 6.84 8.84 -0.64
C ASP A 268 6.01 7.72 -0.02
N VAL A 269 6.70 6.64 0.37
CA VAL A 269 6.10 5.39 0.88
C VAL A 269 6.96 4.73 1.94
N GLU A 270 6.31 4.09 2.91
CA GLU A 270 6.96 3.35 3.99
C GLU A 270 6.23 2.04 4.29
N ASP A 271 6.62 1.38 5.40
CA ASP A 271 5.93 0.20 5.92
C ASP A 271 5.73 -0.91 4.89
N MET A 272 6.77 -1.22 4.14
CA MET A 272 6.68 -2.24 3.11
C MET A 272 6.33 -3.61 3.68
N PHE A 273 5.54 -4.37 2.93
CA PHE A 273 5.37 -5.80 3.08
C PHE A 273 5.57 -6.49 1.74
N MET A 274 6.59 -7.33 1.64
CA MET A 274 6.93 -8.03 0.42
C MET A 274 6.53 -9.51 0.49
N TRP A 275 6.12 -10.11 -0.63
CA TRP A 275 5.95 -11.55 -0.79
C TRP A 275 6.27 -12.01 -2.21
N THR A 276 6.39 -13.31 -2.41
CA THR A 276 6.61 -13.90 -3.74
C THR A 276 5.39 -14.66 -4.21
N SER A 277 5.19 -14.65 -5.53
CA SER A 277 4.33 -15.61 -6.22
C SER A 277 5.10 -16.23 -7.38
N ALA A 278 4.43 -17.13 -8.12
CA ALA A 278 4.98 -17.66 -9.37
C ALA A 278 5.23 -16.58 -10.44
N ARG A 279 4.67 -15.37 -10.30
CA ARG A 279 4.82 -14.27 -11.27
C ARG A 279 5.93 -13.29 -10.89
N GLY A 280 6.36 -13.23 -9.64
CA GLY A 280 7.40 -12.30 -9.22
C GLY A 280 7.33 -11.93 -7.74
N VAL A 281 7.91 -10.78 -7.42
CA VAL A 281 7.92 -10.18 -6.09
C VAL A 281 6.86 -9.08 -6.05
N HIS A 282 6.02 -9.13 -5.02
CA HIS A 282 4.95 -8.17 -4.78
C HIS A 282 5.28 -7.36 -3.54
N MET A 283 4.73 -6.15 -3.46
CA MET A 283 4.96 -5.23 -2.35
C MET A 283 3.70 -4.40 -2.08
N LEU A 284 3.23 -4.42 -0.83
CA LEU A 284 2.28 -3.44 -0.28
C LEU A 284 3.06 -2.43 0.55
N MET A 285 2.62 -1.18 0.58
CA MET A 285 3.24 -0.12 1.38
C MET A 285 2.19 0.82 1.97
N HIS A 286 2.52 1.46 3.09
CA HIS A 286 1.85 2.69 3.49
C HIS A 286 2.26 3.81 2.53
N SER A 287 1.28 4.57 2.02
CA SER A 287 1.52 5.74 1.18
C SER A 287 1.48 7.02 1.99
N GLN A 288 2.46 7.89 1.80
CA GLN A 288 2.48 9.26 2.31
C GLN A 288 2.04 10.28 1.24
N ASP A 289 1.55 9.78 0.10
CA ASP A 289 1.17 10.59 -1.06
C ASP A 289 -0.05 11.47 -0.74
N ASN A 290 0.16 12.78 -0.87
CA ASN A 290 -0.84 13.80 -0.61
C ASN A 290 -1.31 14.50 -1.89
N ALA A 291 -1.06 13.90 -3.07
CA ALA A 291 -1.53 14.41 -4.35
C ALA A 291 -3.07 14.52 -4.44
N HIS A 292 -3.79 13.87 -3.52
CA HIS A 292 -5.20 14.09 -3.26
C HIS A 292 -5.34 14.95 -1.99
N PHE A 293 -6.23 15.94 -2.00
CA PHE A 293 -6.32 17.09 -1.08
C PHE A 293 -6.42 16.82 0.44
N ASN A 294 -6.29 15.58 0.89
CA ASN A 294 -6.70 15.17 2.21
C ASN A 294 -5.74 14.19 2.93
N HIS A 295 -4.52 13.92 2.43
CA HIS A 295 -3.63 12.88 3.03
C HIS A 295 -4.33 11.51 3.17
N GLU A 296 -5.38 11.22 2.38
CA GLU A 296 -6.21 10.04 2.63
C GLU A 296 -5.70 8.79 1.93
N ARG A 297 -4.88 8.86 0.87
CA ARG A 297 -4.32 7.62 0.28
C ARG A 297 -3.45 6.91 1.32
N ARG A 298 -3.89 5.74 1.78
CA ARG A 298 -3.19 4.97 2.83
C ARG A 298 -2.43 3.77 2.30
N GLY A 299 -2.86 3.22 1.16
CA GLY A 299 -2.26 2.03 0.56
C GLY A 299 -1.60 2.27 -0.78
N ALA A 300 -0.41 1.69 -0.96
CA ALA A 300 0.28 1.62 -2.24
C ALA A 300 0.67 0.18 -2.59
N TYR A 301 0.90 -0.05 -3.88
CA TYR A 301 1.24 -1.35 -4.43
C TYR A 301 2.36 -1.27 -5.47
N ALA A 302 3.30 -2.22 -5.42
CA ALA A 302 4.34 -2.36 -6.43
C ALA A 302 4.60 -3.84 -6.76
N PHE A 303 5.08 -4.09 -7.99
CA PHE A 303 5.37 -5.43 -8.48
C PHE A 303 6.66 -5.48 -9.31
N SER A 304 7.44 -6.53 -9.09
CA SER A 304 8.64 -6.86 -9.84
C SER A 304 8.56 -8.27 -10.41
N ALA A 305 8.54 -8.38 -11.74
CA ALA A 305 8.54 -9.66 -12.44
C ALA A 305 9.92 -10.34 -12.48
N ASP A 306 10.98 -9.60 -12.13
CA ASP A 306 12.38 -9.98 -12.36
C ASP A 306 13.21 -10.02 -11.07
N ALA A 307 12.61 -10.53 -9.99
CA ALA A 307 13.29 -10.74 -8.70
C ALA A 307 13.82 -9.43 -8.07
N GLY A 308 12.98 -8.40 -8.10
CA GLY A 308 13.23 -7.09 -7.48
C GLY A 308 14.22 -6.21 -8.24
N VAL A 309 14.54 -6.53 -9.51
CA VAL A 309 15.51 -5.76 -10.30
C VAL A 309 14.85 -4.52 -10.89
N SER A 310 13.65 -4.66 -11.46
CA SER A 310 12.80 -3.57 -11.91
C SER A 310 11.43 -3.65 -11.26
N TRP A 311 10.82 -2.49 -11.02
CA TRP A 311 9.57 -2.36 -10.29
C TRP A 311 8.57 -1.51 -11.07
N ASN A 312 7.33 -1.98 -11.10
CA ASN A 312 6.17 -1.19 -11.51
C ASN A 312 5.46 -0.72 -10.24
N PHE A 313 5.21 0.58 -10.13
CA PHE A 313 4.48 1.20 -9.03
C PHE A 313 3.07 1.57 -9.48
N SER A 314 2.05 1.22 -8.69
CA SER A 314 0.65 1.50 -9.05
C SER A 314 0.27 2.94 -8.70
N ALA A 315 -0.46 3.57 -9.62
CA ALA A 315 -1.10 4.87 -9.37
C ALA A 315 -2.37 4.74 -8.50
N ARG A 316 -2.84 3.52 -8.22
CA ARG A 316 -4.09 3.27 -7.48
C ARG A 316 -3.85 3.03 -6.01
N GLU A 317 -4.85 3.40 -5.21
CA GLU A 317 -4.90 3.00 -3.82
C GLU A 317 -5.09 1.48 -3.69
N ALA A 318 -4.29 0.87 -2.83
CA ALA A 318 -4.30 -0.58 -2.64
C ALA A 318 -5.45 -1.06 -1.74
N TRP A 319 -5.99 -0.22 -0.85
CA TRP A 319 -7.11 -0.52 0.05
C TRP A 319 -7.78 0.78 0.56
N PRO A 320 -9.06 0.76 0.95
CA PRO A 320 -9.78 1.96 1.39
C PRO A 320 -9.28 2.54 2.71
N THR A 321 -9.61 3.79 2.98
CA THR A 321 -9.07 4.57 4.11
C THR A 321 -9.81 4.32 5.43
N HIS A 322 -10.93 3.63 5.37
CA HIS A 322 -11.79 3.27 6.51
C HIS A 322 -11.84 1.77 6.75
N LEU A 323 -12.47 1.38 7.87
CA LEU A 323 -12.71 -0.01 8.23
C LEU A 323 -14.21 -0.29 8.28
N ALA A 324 -14.74 -0.92 7.23
CA ALA A 324 -16.09 -1.48 7.21
C ALA A 324 -16.15 -2.79 8.00
N LEU A 325 -17.29 -3.06 8.64
CA LEU A 325 -17.56 -4.23 9.48
C LEU A 325 -18.78 -5.01 8.98
N ASP A 326 -18.79 -6.31 9.22
CA ASP A 326 -19.83 -7.23 8.71
C ASP A 326 -21.22 -7.05 9.33
N ASP A 327 -21.31 -6.24 10.39
CA ASP A 327 -22.53 -5.72 10.97
C ASP A 327 -23.00 -4.41 10.31
N CYS A 328 -22.52 -4.09 9.12
CA CYS A 328 -22.81 -2.86 8.37
C CYS A 328 -22.24 -1.58 9.00
N SER A 329 -21.71 -1.59 10.23
CA SER A 329 -21.05 -0.42 10.78
C SER A 329 -19.70 -0.19 10.12
N SER A 330 -19.18 1.03 10.18
CA SER A 330 -17.87 1.37 9.65
C SER A 330 -17.21 2.43 10.51
N THR A 331 -15.89 2.51 10.44
CA THR A 331 -15.07 3.47 11.18
C THR A 331 -14.19 4.26 10.24
N LYS A 332 -14.38 5.59 10.18
CA LYS A 332 -13.36 6.48 9.61
C LYS A 332 -12.10 6.39 10.46
N LEU A 333 -10.96 6.10 9.82
CA LEU A 333 -9.69 5.97 10.50
C LEU A 333 -8.86 7.24 10.30
N ALA A 334 -8.20 7.69 11.37
CA ALA A 334 -7.18 8.72 11.27
C ALA A 334 -5.90 8.16 10.66
N LYS A 335 -5.59 6.89 10.97
CA LYS A 335 -4.43 6.17 10.45
C LYS A 335 -4.83 4.76 10.07
N ARG A 336 -4.33 4.32 8.91
CA ARG A 336 -4.38 2.94 8.45
C ARG A 336 -3.06 2.64 7.73
N GLN A 337 -2.18 1.90 8.38
CA GLN A 337 -0.78 1.78 7.97
C GLN A 337 -0.28 0.35 8.20
N ARG A 338 1.01 0.12 7.98
CA ARG A 338 1.67 -1.16 8.25
C ARG A 338 0.95 -2.38 7.69
N PRO A 339 0.80 -2.43 6.35
CA PRO A 339 0.15 -3.56 5.69
C PRO A 339 0.93 -4.86 5.94
N SER A 340 0.20 -5.96 6.03
CA SER A 340 0.71 -7.30 5.73
C SER A 340 -0.42 -8.19 5.22
N LEU A 341 -0.11 -9.38 4.74
CA LEU A 341 -1.10 -10.35 4.29
C LEU A 341 -0.99 -11.65 5.08
N ALA A 342 -2.13 -12.21 5.46
CA ALA A 342 -2.24 -13.62 5.83
C ALA A 342 -2.69 -14.43 4.61
N PHE A 343 -2.13 -15.63 4.46
CA PHE A 343 -2.34 -16.47 3.30
C PHE A 343 -3.16 -17.72 3.64
N ASP A 344 -3.93 -18.22 2.67
CA ASP A 344 -4.60 -19.51 2.77
C ASP A 344 -3.64 -20.69 2.52
N ASP A 345 -4.14 -21.92 2.66
CA ASP A 345 -3.35 -23.15 2.45
C ASP A 345 -2.83 -23.31 1.02
N ALA A 346 -3.39 -22.56 0.05
CA ALA A 346 -2.94 -22.53 -1.34
C ALA A 346 -1.90 -21.43 -1.59
N GLY A 347 -1.51 -20.66 -0.57
CA GLY A 347 -0.57 -19.54 -0.68
C GLY A 347 -1.18 -18.31 -1.34
N ARG A 348 -2.52 -18.18 -1.35
CA ARG A 348 -3.23 -17.00 -1.85
C ARG A 348 -3.47 -16.02 -0.70
N PRO A 349 -3.34 -14.70 -0.93
CA PRO A 349 -3.77 -13.71 0.04
C PRO A 349 -5.22 -13.94 0.47
N ALA A 350 -5.46 -14.00 1.78
CA ALA A 350 -6.77 -14.26 2.36
C ALA A 350 -7.26 -13.15 3.29
N TYR A 351 -6.34 -12.47 3.98
CA TYR A 351 -6.65 -11.32 4.81
C TYR A 351 -5.62 -10.21 4.60
N LEU A 352 -6.09 -8.97 4.55
CA LEU A 352 -5.29 -7.77 4.74
C LEU A 352 -5.21 -7.45 6.23
N LEU A 353 -3.99 -7.26 6.71
CA LEU A 353 -3.69 -6.86 8.07
C LEU A 353 -3.16 -5.42 8.03
N THR A 354 -3.74 -4.52 8.82
CA THR A 354 -3.25 -3.12 8.91
C THR A 354 -3.32 -2.61 10.35
N GLY A 355 -2.31 -1.86 10.77
CA GLY A 355 -2.39 -1.03 11.98
C GLY A 355 -3.39 0.11 11.75
N VAL A 356 -4.34 0.28 12.66
CA VAL A 356 -5.44 1.23 12.55
C VAL A 356 -5.60 2.03 13.85
N ALA A 357 -5.95 3.31 13.71
CA ALA A 357 -6.26 4.22 14.83
C ALA A 357 -7.36 5.20 14.42
N THR A 358 -8.22 5.58 15.35
CA THR A 358 -9.24 6.63 15.13
C THR A 358 -8.72 8.02 15.48
N THR A 359 -7.60 8.11 16.20
CA THR A 359 -6.99 9.37 16.59
C THR A 359 -5.60 9.59 15.97
N THR A 360 -5.24 10.86 15.80
CA THR A 360 -3.93 11.27 15.26
C THR A 360 -2.91 11.37 16.39
N HIS A 361 -2.31 10.24 16.79
CA HIS A 361 -1.13 10.24 17.66
C HIS A 361 0.11 9.93 16.84
N GLY A 362 1.19 10.72 16.99
CA GLY A 362 2.41 10.60 16.19
C GLY A 362 3.17 9.29 16.43
N LEU A 363 4.26 9.36 17.18
CA LEU A 363 5.10 8.22 17.57
C LEU A 363 4.58 7.51 18.85
N GLU A 364 3.27 7.51 19.06
CA GLU A 364 2.61 7.07 20.28
C GLU A 364 1.56 6.00 19.97
N TRP A 365 1.35 5.07 20.90
CA TRP A 365 0.41 3.96 20.73
C TRP A 365 -1.04 4.42 20.61
N GLY A 366 -1.45 5.46 21.36
CA GLY A 366 -2.81 5.98 21.29
C GLY A 366 -3.88 4.91 21.45
N ASP A 367 -4.88 4.94 20.57
CA ASP A 367 -5.93 3.92 20.44
C ASP A 367 -5.60 2.82 19.40
N GLY A 368 -4.34 2.70 19.01
CA GLY A 368 -3.89 1.87 17.90
C GLY A 368 -4.04 0.36 18.13
N TRP A 369 -4.50 -0.34 17.10
CA TRP A 369 -4.65 -1.80 17.07
C TRP A 369 -4.49 -2.34 15.64
N THR A 370 -4.38 -3.66 15.47
CA THR A 370 -4.24 -4.27 14.12
C THR A 370 -5.52 -4.98 13.71
N ALA A 371 -6.07 -4.58 12.56
CA ALA A 371 -7.30 -5.10 11.97
C ALA A 371 -7.03 -6.16 10.90
N TRP A 372 -7.91 -7.16 10.81
CA TRP A 372 -7.93 -8.20 9.79
C TRP A 372 -9.17 -8.00 8.92
N GLN A 373 -8.97 -7.66 7.64
CA GLN A 373 -10.03 -7.63 6.64
C GLN A 373 -9.91 -8.81 5.69
N PRO A 374 -10.98 -9.61 5.51
CA PRO A 374 -10.94 -10.70 4.54
C PRO A 374 -10.85 -10.19 3.11
N LEU A 375 -10.29 -11.01 2.23
CA LEU A 375 -10.23 -10.74 0.79
C LEU A 375 -11.27 -11.59 0.06
N ARG A 376 -12.00 -10.96 -0.87
CA ARG A 376 -13.11 -11.60 -1.56
C ARG A 376 -12.67 -12.84 -2.32
N GLY A 377 -13.46 -13.90 -2.15
CA GLY A 377 -13.25 -15.20 -2.79
C GLY A 377 -12.08 -16.02 -2.23
N ALA A 378 -11.25 -15.44 -1.36
CA ALA A 378 -10.22 -16.19 -0.65
C ALA A 378 -10.79 -16.94 0.55
N ILE A 379 -11.83 -16.37 1.18
CA ILE A 379 -12.59 -17.00 2.25
C ILE A 379 -14.04 -17.24 1.83
N PRO A 380 -14.74 -18.22 2.44
CA PRO A 380 -16.18 -18.40 2.21
C PRO A 380 -16.97 -17.15 2.62
N ALA A 381 -18.03 -16.87 1.86
CA ALA A 381 -18.97 -15.81 2.20
C ALA A 381 -19.60 -16.05 3.59
N SER A 382 -19.79 -14.96 4.32
CA SER A 382 -20.52 -14.97 5.59
C SER A 382 -21.99 -14.60 5.34
N ASP A 383 -22.89 -15.12 6.18
CA ASP A 383 -24.32 -14.76 6.16
C ASP A 383 -24.60 -13.45 6.96
N ALA A 384 -23.56 -12.76 7.43
CA ALA A 384 -23.71 -11.49 8.13
C ALA A 384 -24.27 -10.40 7.19
N PRO A 385 -25.06 -9.42 7.71
CA PRO A 385 -25.81 -8.48 6.88
C PRO A 385 -24.98 -7.71 5.84
N CYS A 386 -23.75 -7.33 6.18
CA CYS A 386 -22.80 -6.67 5.28
C CYS A 386 -21.51 -7.49 5.17
N ALA A 387 -21.63 -8.81 5.08
CA ALA A 387 -20.49 -9.71 4.92
C ALA A 387 -19.75 -9.53 3.60
N GLU A 388 -20.49 -9.28 2.53
CA GLU A 388 -19.96 -9.26 1.17
C GLU A 388 -19.69 -7.86 0.66
N ASP A 389 -20.42 -6.85 1.12
CA ASP A 389 -20.29 -5.48 0.66
C ASP A 389 -20.67 -4.54 1.82
N GLU A 390 -20.02 -3.38 1.90
CA GLU A 390 -20.45 -2.31 2.81
C GLU A 390 -21.74 -1.64 2.32
N CYS A 391 -22.29 -0.73 3.12
CA CYS A 391 -23.49 0.02 2.71
C CYS A 391 -23.25 0.79 1.40
N ALA A 392 -24.30 0.82 0.56
CA ALA A 392 -24.25 1.50 -0.72
C ALA A 392 -23.99 3.01 -0.56
N VAL A 393 -23.52 3.66 -1.62
CA VAL A 393 -23.45 5.12 -1.68
C VAL A 393 -24.84 5.69 -1.38
N SER A 394 -24.88 6.75 -0.56
CA SER A 394 -26.08 7.38 -0.01
C SER A 394 -26.72 6.66 1.18
N ASP A 395 -26.15 5.55 1.66
CA ASP A 395 -26.56 4.89 2.90
C ASP A 395 -25.47 5.00 3.98
N VAL A 396 -25.89 5.01 5.24
CA VAL A 396 -25.02 4.97 6.43
C VAL A 396 -25.22 3.66 7.16
N GLY A 397 -24.13 3.10 7.65
CA GLY A 397 -24.11 1.85 8.41
C GLY A 397 -24.53 2.01 9.87
N THR A 398 -25.58 1.31 10.30
CA THR A 398 -26.09 1.31 11.68
C THR A 398 -26.17 -0.11 12.27
N ALA A 399 -25.00 -0.70 12.61
CA ALA A 399 -24.86 -1.92 13.42
C ALA A 399 -26.01 -2.97 13.24
N GLY A 400 -26.16 -3.47 12.02
CA GLY A 400 -27.13 -4.46 11.58
C GLY A 400 -27.96 -4.02 10.38
N ALA A 401 -27.87 -2.74 9.97
CA ALA A 401 -28.60 -2.20 8.85
C ALA A 401 -27.81 -1.14 8.07
N CYS A 402 -28.24 -0.90 6.83
CA CYS A 402 -27.89 0.28 6.05
C CYS A 402 -29.11 1.19 6.00
N GLU A 403 -28.93 2.45 6.36
CA GLU A 403 -29.98 3.45 6.43
C GLU A 403 -29.71 4.55 5.40
N ALA A 404 -30.69 4.79 4.53
CA ALA A 404 -30.61 5.88 3.56
C ALA A 404 -30.40 7.22 4.25
N CYS A 405 -29.53 8.03 3.68
CA CYS A 405 -29.24 9.35 4.20
C CYS A 405 -30.48 10.23 4.29
N GLY A 406 -30.70 10.80 5.48
CA GLY A 406 -31.74 11.79 5.73
C GLY A 406 -31.38 13.15 5.13
N ALA A 407 -32.33 14.09 5.16
CA ALA A 407 -32.06 15.46 4.77
C ALA A 407 -31.03 16.10 5.71
N LEU A 408 -30.09 16.86 5.14
CA LEU A 408 -29.20 17.75 5.88
C LEU A 408 -29.67 19.19 5.66
N ASP A 409 -29.62 19.99 6.72
CA ASP A 409 -29.96 21.41 6.64
C ASP A 409 -28.98 22.12 5.70
N HIS A 410 -29.48 23.08 4.92
CA HIS A 410 -28.68 23.81 3.92
C HIS A 410 -28.02 22.97 2.82
N CYS A 411 -28.46 21.72 2.64
CA CYS A 411 -27.91 20.81 1.65
C CYS A 411 -28.96 20.39 0.62
N THR A 412 -28.66 20.64 -0.66
CA THR A 412 -29.56 20.30 -1.77
C THR A 412 -29.42 18.86 -2.26
N HIS A 413 -28.23 18.27 -2.09
CA HIS A 413 -27.94 16.88 -2.46
C HIS A 413 -27.17 16.19 -1.34
N VAL A 414 -27.83 15.30 -0.61
CA VAL A 414 -27.21 14.51 0.46
C VAL A 414 -26.73 13.17 -0.09
N THR A 415 -25.56 12.74 0.37
CA THR A 415 -25.00 11.40 0.16
C THR A 415 -24.32 10.91 1.45
N SER A 416 -23.74 9.72 1.43
CA SER A 416 -22.90 9.17 2.50
C SER A 416 -21.45 9.61 2.35
N ALA A 417 -20.72 9.82 3.46
CA ALA A 417 -19.26 9.93 3.41
C ALA A 417 -18.61 8.62 2.87
N PRO A 418 -17.37 8.65 2.36
CA PRO A 418 -16.67 7.46 1.86
C PRO A 418 -16.65 6.30 2.86
N ALA A 419 -16.50 6.60 4.15
CA ALA A 419 -16.51 5.61 5.21
C ALA A 419 -17.90 5.05 5.55
N ARG A 420 -18.99 5.56 4.97
CA ARG A 420 -20.39 5.18 5.26
C ARG A 420 -20.78 5.34 6.75
N ASP A 421 -20.10 6.23 7.47
CA ASP A 421 -20.30 6.48 8.90
C ASP A 421 -21.22 7.68 9.18
N ARG A 422 -21.47 8.53 8.18
CA ARG A 422 -22.33 9.71 8.27
C ARG A 422 -22.82 10.18 6.91
N CYS A 423 -23.88 10.99 6.92
CA CYS A 423 -24.33 11.73 5.74
C CYS A 423 -23.52 13.02 5.56
N ILE A 424 -23.32 13.38 4.30
CA ILE A 424 -22.63 14.60 3.88
C ILE A 424 -23.37 15.26 2.72
N CYS A 425 -23.06 16.52 2.45
CA CYS A 425 -23.54 17.25 1.30
C CYS A 425 -22.63 17.00 0.09
N ALA A 426 -23.23 16.46 -0.99
CA ALA A 426 -22.58 16.26 -2.27
C ALA A 426 -22.55 17.53 -3.12
N ALA A 427 -23.38 18.52 -2.82
CA ALA A 427 -23.45 19.79 -3.53
C ALA A 427 -22.88 20.93 -2.67
N PRO A 428 -22.55 22.09 -3.26
CA PRO A 428 -22.31 23.30 -2.49
C PRO A 428 -23.52 23.58 -1.60
N CYS A 429 -23.25 23.89 -0.33
CA CYS A 429 -24.28 24.28 0.60
C CYS A 429 -24.96 25.58 0.16
N ASP A 430 -26.23 25.75 0.51
CA ASP A 430 -26.92 27.03 0.33
C ASP A 430 -26.60 28.02 1.48
N ASP A 431 -27.10 29.26 1.36
CA ASP A 431 -27.04 30.30 2.40
C ASP A 431 -25.65 30.57 3.00
N GLU A 432 -24.60 30.58 2.18
CA GLU A 432 -23.21 30.85 2.61
C GLU A 432 -22.72 29.88 3.71
N ARG A 433 -23.16 28.61 3.66
CA ARG A 433 -22.68 27.55 4.55
C ARG A 433 -21.56 26.74 3.88
N LEU A 434 -20.74 26.08 4.69
CA LEU A 434 -19.61 25.25 4.29
C LEU A 434 -19.50 24.02 5.20
N GLY A 435 -18.60 23.11 4.84
CA GLY A 435 -18.38 21.87 5.57
C GLY A 435 -19.15 20.70 4.98
N ALA A 436 -18.75 19.50 5.37
CA ALA A 436 -19.29 18.26 4.82
C ALA A 436 -20.78 18.08 5.16
N ALA A 437 -21.31 18.74 6.19
CA ALA A 437 -22.72 18.71 6.56
C ALA A 437 -23.37 20.11 6.53
N CYS A 438 -22.75 21.08 5.84
CA CYS A 438 -23.21 22.47 5.79
C CYS A 438 -23.35 23.11 7.18
N GLU A 439 -22.45 22.72 8.09
CA GLU A 439 -22.47 23.05 9.50
C GLU A 439 -21.73 24.36 9.83
N VAL A 440 -20.82 24.80 8.96
CA VAL A 440 -19.93 25.96 9.17
C VAL A 440 -20.47 27.16 8.41
N ASN A 441 -20.43 28.36 9.01
CA ASN A 441 -20.70 29.59 8.25
C ASN A 441 -19.47 29.96 7.39
N ALA A 442 -19.69 30.39 6.15
CA ALA A 442 -18.61 30.86 5.29
C ALA A 442 -17.89 32.10 5.84
N ASP A 443 -18.51 32.86 6.74
CA ASP A 443 -17.92 34.02 7.41
C ASP A 443 -17.35 33.73 8.82
N ALA A 444 -17.21 32.45 9.18
CA ALA A 444 -16.63 32.06 10.46
C ALA A 444 -15.17 32.55 10.57
N LEU A 445 -14.93 33.47 11.51
CA LEU A 445 -13.61 34.00 11.80
C LEU A 445 -12.73 32.97 12.50
N SER A 446 -11.42 33.07 12.28
CA SER A 446 -10.43 32.17 12.89
C SER A 446 -10.41 32.18 14.42
N GLU A 447 -10.08 31.04 15.01
CA GLU A 447 -9.95 30.83 16.45
C GLU A 447 -8.56 30.28 16.82
N THR A 448 -8.19 30.32 18.09
CA THR A 448 -6.90 29.77 18.56
C THR A 448 -6.80 28.30 18.18
N CYS A 449 -5.74 27.91 17.47
CA CYS A 449 -5.54 26.52 17.07
C CYS A 449 -5.52 25.58 18.29
N PRO A 450 -6.13 24.39 18.22
CA PRO A 450 -6.00 23.36 19.25
C PRO A 450 -4.54 22.94 19.39
N HIS A 451 -4.15 22.40 20.56
CA HIS A 451 -2.77 22.04 20.86
C HIS A 451 -2.14 21.06 19.85
N ASP A 452 -2.94 20.17 19.24
CA ASP A 452 -2.48 19.26 18.19
C ASP A 452 -2.19 19.97 16.85
N GLY A 453 -2.73 21.17 16.63
CA GLY A 453 -2.44 22.05 15.48
C GLY A 453 -1.12 22.81 15.58
N TRP A 454 -0.41 22.74 16.71
CA TRP A 454 0.90 23.38 16.90
C TRP A 454 2.00 22.72 16.06
N LYS A 455 1.73 21.52 15.55
CA LYS A 455 2.61 20.79 14.65
C LYS A 455 2.40 21.15 13.18
N LEU A 456 1.39 21.94 12.81
CA LEU A 456 1.15 22.32 11.40
C LEU A 456 1.94 23.57 11.02
N LEU A 457 2.33 23.70 9.76
CA LEU A 457 2.87 24.96 9.26
C LEU A 457 1.75 25.98 9.01
N PRO A 458 2.06 27.28 9.09
CA PRO A 458 1.19 28.28 8.49
C PRO A 458 0.92 27.92 7.02
N GLY A 459 -0.34 27.94 6.61
CA GLY A 459 -0.74 27.60 5.24
C GLY A 459 -1.00 26.11 5.00
N THR A 460 -1.02 25.26 6.04
CA THR A 460 -1.32 23.82 5.89
C THR A 460 -2.63 23.42 6.56
N SER A 461 -3.23 22.33 6.08
CA SER A 461 -4.46 21.74 6.61
C SER A 461 -4.22 20.36 7.19
N ASN A 462 -4.87 20.03 8.31
CA ASN A 462 -4.86 18.68 8.90
C ASN A 462 -6.27 18.12 8.98
N GLY A 463 -6.75 17.50 7.90
CA GLY A 463 -7.97 16.70 7.83
C GLY A 463 -9.31 17.40 8.10
N GLY A 464 -9.30 18.60 8.69
CA GLY A 464 -10.49 19.39 9.02
C GLY A 464 -10.17 20.81 9.51
N LEU A 465 -8.91 21.13 9.78
CA LEU A 465 -8.50 22.45 10.23
C LEU A 465 -7.38 23.00 9.35
N PHE A 466 -7.49 24.25 8.90
CA PHE A 466 -6.47 24.99 8.18
C PHE A 466 -5.81 26.02 9.10
N ARG A 467 -4.46 26.03 9.15
CA ARG A 467 -3.68 26.95 9.97
C ARG A 467 -3.38 28.23 9.18
N CYS A 468 -3.84 29.36 9.70
CA CYS A 468 -3.61 30.67 9.09
C CYS A 468 -2.11 31.02 9.02
N GLY A 469 -1.74 31.93 8.11
CA GLY A 469 -0.37 32.37 7.84
C GLY A 469 0.26 31.75 6.59
N SER A 470 1.55 32.03 6.34
CA SER A 470 2.28 31.50 5.18
C SER A 470 3.76 31.20 5.48
N VAL A 471 4.43 30.45 4.61
CA VAL A 471 5.88 30.22 4.67
C VAL A 471 6.55 30.94 3.50
N VAL A 472 7.45 31.87 3.79
CA VAL A 472 8.23 32.63 2.80
C VAL A 472 9.71 32.43 3.09
N ASP A 473 10.48 31.97 2.09
CA ASP A 473 11.91 31.68 2.21
C ASP A 473 12.27 30.78 3.41
N GLY A 474 11.42 29.80 3.71
CA GLY A 474 11.60 28.87 4.83
C GLY A 474 11.26 29.43 6.22
N ALA A 475 10.71 30.66 6.30
CA ALA A 475 10.26 31.26 7.55
C ALA A 475 8.73 31.40 7.58
N ALA A 476 8.14 30.98 8.70
CA ALA A 476 6.74 31.23 9.01
C ALA A 476 6.48 32.75 9.15
N THR A 477 5.44 33.24 8.47
CA THR A 477 4.99 34.63 8.49
C THR A 477 3.46 34.69 8.61
N GLY A 478 2.91 35.85 8.98
CA GLY A 478 1.46 36.02 9.19
C GLY A 478 0.99 35.55 10.57
N TRP A 479 -0.31 35.28 10.70
CA TRP A 479 -0.97 34.97 11.97
C TRP A 479 -1.19 33.46 12.13
N TYR A 480 -0.12 32.77 12.54
CA TYR A 480 -0.10 31.32 12.64
C TYR A 480 -0.49 30.75 14.02
N GLY A 481 -1.07 31.58 14.89
CA GLY A 481 -1.66 31.11 16.16
C GLY A 481 -3.13 30.72 16.04
N HIS A 482 -3.76 31.03 14.91
CA HIS A 482 -5.17 30.85 14.65
C HIS A 482 -5.42 29.91 13.48
N CYS A 483 -6.59 29.28 13.52
CA CYS A 483 -7.02 28.27 12.59
C CYS A 483 -8.50 28.50 12.21
N ILE A 484 -8.87 28.06 11.00
CA ILE A 484 -10.24 28.01 10.50
C ILE A 484 -10.57 26.58 10.09
N ASP A 485 -11.85 26.27 9.91
CA ASP A 485 -12.27 25.03 9.26
C ASP A 485 -11.64 24.93 7.86
N ALA A 486 -11.12 23.75 7.50
CA ALA A 486 -10.48 23.56 6.19
C ALA A 486 -11.44 23.82 5.02
N ALA A 487 -12.75 23.60 5.19
CA ALA A 487 -13.75 23.92 4.18
C ALA A 487 -13.94 25.44 3.99
N ALA A 488 -13.53 26.27 4.95
CA ALA A 488 -13.55 27.73 4.86
C ALA A 488 -12.34 28.33 4.13
N ARG A 489 -11.40 27.49 3.70
CA ARG A 489 -10.29 27.90 2.84
C ARG A 489 -10.79 28.26 1.44
N CYS A 490 -10.21 29.28 0.82
CA CYS A 490 -10.49 29.74 -0.55
C CYS A 490 -11.98 30.06 -0.83
N ASN A 491 -12.74 30.47 0.18
CA ASN A 491 -14.18 30.68 0.09
C ASN A 491 -14.58 32.13 -0.30
N GLY A 492 -13.62 33.00 -0.61
CA GLY A 492 -13.90 34.39 -0.95
C GLY A 492 -14.17 35.30 0.27
N VAL A 493 -13.90 34.82 1.49
CA VAL A 493 -14.08 35.57 2.74
C VAL A 493 -12.77 35.68 3.51
N ARG A 494 -12.50 36.86 4.09
CA ARG A 494 -11.32 37.13 4.91
C ARG A 494 -11.49 36.62 6.34
N ASN A 495 -11.28 35.32 6.52
CA ASN A 495 -11.50 34.63 7.79
C ASN A 495 -10.23 34.45 8.62
N CYS A 496 -9.05 34.37 7.99
CA CYS A 496 -7.78 34.38 8.70
C CYS A 496 -7.39 35.79 9.15
N GLY A 497 -7.74 36.83 8.37
CA GLY A 497 -7.57 38.24 8.76
C GLY A 497 -6.11 38.72 8.76
N ASP A 498 -5.19 37.92 8.22
CA ASP A 498 -3.75 38.12 8.30
C ASP A 498 -3.06 38.29 6.94
N GLY A 499 -3.80 38.18 5.84
CA GLY A 499 -3.23 38.27 4.49
C GLY A 499 -2.52 37.01 4.01
N SER A 500 -2.76 35.84 4.63
CA SER A 500 -2.27 34.54 4.13
C SER A 500 -2.65 34.29 2.66
N PHE A 501 -1.83 33.53 1.92
CA PHE A 501 -1.89 33.36 0.45
C PHE A 501 -1.79 34.67 -0.38
N ASP A 502 -0.57 35.08 -0.73
CA ASP A 502 -0.27 36.24 -1.61
C ASP A 502 -0.95 37.57 -1.21
N GLY A 503 -1.23 37.76 0.08
CA GLY A 503 -1.88 38.99 0.57
C GLY A 503 -3.39 39.05 0.32
N GLN A 504 -3.99 37.95 -0.12
CA GLN A 504 -5.40 37.90 -0.48
C GLN A 504 -6.30 37.22 0.55
N ASP A 505 -5.77 36.55 1.59
CA ASP A 505 -6.56 36.06 2.74
C ASP A 505 -7.80 35.26 2.29
N GLU A 506 -7.56 34.12 1.65
CA GLU A 506 -8.59 33.20 1.10
C GLU A 506 -9.54 33.80 0.03
N LEU A 507 -9.32 35.06 -0.40
CA LEU A 507 -10.14 35.74 -1.42
C LEU A 507 -9.89 35.23 -2.86
N ALA A 508 -8.71 34.68 -3.13
CA ALA A 508 -8.35 34.18 -4.45
C ALA A 508 -7.23 33.13 -4.35
N CYS A 509 -7.59 31.85 -4.50
CA CYS A 509 -6.63 30.76 -4.63
C CYS A 509 -6.58 30.27 -6.09
N PRO A 510 -5.44 29.73 -6.55
CA PRO A 510 -5.35 29.07 -7.86
C PRO A 510 -6.11 27.73 -7.91
N PHE A 511 -6.64 27.26 -6.77
CA PHE A 511 -7.36 26.01 -6.66
C PHE A 511 -8.81 26.15 -7.10
N VAL A 512 -9.17 25.44 -8.16
CA VAL A 512 -10.57 25.15 -8.51
C VAL A 512 -11.03 24.05 -7.55
N ALA A 513 -12.17 24.24 -6.88
CA ALA A 513 -12.77 23.20 -6.06
C ALA A 513 -13.07 21.96 -6.93
N ALA A 514 -12.18 20.98 -6.87
CA ALA A 514 -12.40 19.65 -7.42
C ALA A 514 -13.19 18.84 -6.39
N CYS A 515 -13.89 17.81 -6.84
CA CYS A 515 -14.53 16.88 -5.93
C CYS A 515 -13.46 16.19 -5.07
N ASP A 516 -13.71 16.08 -3.76
CA ASP A 516 -12.87 15.30 -2.87
C ASP A 516 -12.85 13.85 -3.33
N TRP A 517 -11.66 13.26 -3.43
CA TRP A 517 -11.53 11.85 -3.76
C TRP A 517 -12.27 10.99 -2.71
N PRO A 518 -13.03 9.94 -3.09
CA PRO A 518 -13.19 9.36 -4.42
C PRO A 518 -14.48 9.81 -5.15
N ALA A 519 -14.94 11.04 -4.95
CA ALA A 519 -16.08 11.58 -5.68
C ALA A 519 -15.68 12.15 -7.06
N VAL A 520 -16.60 12.08 -8.00
CA VAL A 520 -16.47 12.65 -9.35
C VAL A 520 -17.56 13.69 -9.60
N ALA A 521 -17.26 14.67 -10.44
CA ALA A 521 -18.19 15.74 -10.77
C ALA A 521 -19.35 15.23 -11.64
N ARG A 522 -20.60 15.57 -11.28
CA ARG A 522 -21.83 15.18 -12.00
C ARG A 522 -22.53 16.34 -12.72
N GLY A 523 -22.05 17.57 -12.54
CA GLY A 523 -22.69 18.80 -13.01
C GLY A 523 -23.28 19.60 -11.84
N ASP A 524 -23.56 20.88 -12.06
CA ASP A 524 -24.15 21.81 -11.07
C ASP A 524 -23.41 21.86 -9.71
N GLY A 525 -22.09 21.60 -9.72
CA GLY A 525 -21.26 21.55 -8.51
C GLY A 525 -21.40 20.27 -7.69
N VAL A 526 -22.21 19.30 -8.13
CA VAL A 526 -22.45 18.04 -7.42
C VAL A 526 -21.27 17.07 -7.57
N CYS A 527 -20.81 16.54 -6.45
CA CYS A 527 -19.73 15.57 -6.31
C CYS A 527 -20.29 14.28 -5.71
N LEU A 528 -20.28 13.19 -6.49
CA LEU A 528 -20.75 11.88 -6.04
C LEU A 528 -19.72 10.80 -6.33
N GLU A 529 -19.61 9.83 -5.43
CA GLU A 529 -18.85 8.61 -5.70
C GLU A 529 -19.47 7.85 -6.90
N CYS A 530 -18.64 7.03 -7.53
CA CYS A 530 -19.07 6.14 -8.59
C CYS A 530 -19.89 4.99 -8.02
N VAL A 531 -20.99 4.64 -8.68
CA VAL A 531 -21.83 3.49 -8.35
C VAL A 531 -21.81 2.48 -9.51
N PRO A 532 -22.08 1.18 -9.27
CA PRO A 532 -22.06 0.16 -10.33
C PRO A 532 -22.95 0.51 -11.52
N GLU A 533 -24.04 1.25 -11.33
CA GLU A 533 -24.94 1.70 -12.40
C GLU A 533 -24.31 2.73 -13.36
N ASP A 534 -23.23 3.40 -12.96
CA ASP A 534 -22.52 4.37 -13.80
C ASP A 534 -21.76 3.70 -14.95
N VAL A 535 -21.44 2.39 -14.81
CA VAL A 535 -20.68 1.63 -15.80
C VAL A 535 -21.43 0.33 -16.15
N PRO A 536 -21.78 0.08 -17.42
CA PRO A 536 -22.49 -1.13 -17.81
C PRO A 536 -21.79 -2.40 -17.36
N ASN A 537 -22.55 -3.42 -16.94
CA ASN A 537 -22.03 -4.73 -16.48
C ASN A 537 -21.06 -4.66 -15.29
N CYS A 538 -21.05 -3.56 -14.53
CA CYS A 538 -20.16 -3.40 -13.40
C CYS A 538 -20.77 -3.94 -12.10
N LEU A 539 -19.91 -4.44 -11.20
CA LEU A 539 -20.27 -4.89 -9.84
C LEU A 539 -19.61 -4.04 -8.74
N ASP A 540 -18.69 -3.16 -9.11
CA ASP A 540 -17.96 -2.25 -8.21
C ASP A 540 -17.29 -1.18 -9.05
N ALA A 541 -17.63 0.10 -8.84
CA ALA A 541 -17.17 1.22 -9.64
C ALA A 541 -16.35 2.20 -8.80
N ALA A 542 -15.38 2.85 -9.43
CA ALA A 542 -14.55 3.86 -8.81
C ALA A 542 -14.21 4.97 -9.81
N PRO A 543 -13.69 6.12 -9.36
CA PRO A 543 -13.20 7.14 -10.26
C PRO A 543 -12.03 6.65 -11.11
N THR A 544 -11.93 7.20 -12.32
CA THR A 544 -10.70 7.16 -13.11
C THR A 544 -9.57 7.89 -12.38
N LEU A 545 -8.31 7.57 -12.71
CA LEU A 545 -7.14 8.17 -12.06
C LEU A 545 -7.07 9.71 -12.15
N ASP A 546 -7.70 10.31 -13.16
CA ASP A 546 -7.82 11.76 -13.32
C ASP A 546 -9.01 12.38 -12.57
N GLY A 547 -9.82 11.55 -11.90
CA GLY A 547 -11.02 11.97 -11.15
C GLY A 547 -12.15 12.50 -12.03
N ALA A 548 -12.10 12.30 -13.34
CA ALA A 548 -13.03 12.93 -14.28
C ALA A 548 -14.25 12.06 -14.64
N ALA A 549 -14.14 10.74 -14.53
CA ALA A 549 -15.17 9.78 -14.92
C ALA A 549 -15.21 8.56 -13.99
N CYS A 550 -16.18 7.68 -14.20
CA CYS A 550 -16.25 6.38 -13.52
C CYS A 550 -15.70 5.28 -14.41
N GLU A 551 -15.04 4.32 -13.79
CA GLU A 551 -14.61 3.06 -14.38
C GLU A 551 -14.97 1.90 -13.45
N CYS A 552 -15.02 0.69 -14.01
CA CYS A 552 -15.33 -0.49 -13.25
C CYS A 552 -14.08 -1.11 -12.64
N MET A 553 -14.13 -1.37 -11.34
CA MET A 553 -13.14 -2.11 -10.59
C MET A 553 -13.38 -3.62 -10.66
N ARG A 554 -14.63 -4.05 -10.82
CA ARG A 554 -14.99 -5.47 -10.91
C ARG A 554 -16.16 -5.68 -11.87
N CYS A 555 -15.89 -6.26 -13.04
CA CYS A 555 -16.93 -6.58 -14.01
C CYS A 555 -17.73 -7.84 -13.62
N ALA A 556 -19.01 -7.86 -13.99
CA ALA A 556 -19.81 -9.07 -13.99
C ALA A 556 -19.28 -10.05 -15.04
N THR A 557 -19.27 -11.34 -14.73
CA THR A 557 -18.90 -12.37 -15.71
C THR A 557 -19.87 -12.33 -16.91
N PRO A 558 -19.41 -12.39 -18.17
CA PRO A 558 -18.04 -12.68 -18.64
C PRO A 558 -17.24 -11.44 -19.08
N TRP A 559 -17.52 -10.25 -18.56
CA TRP A 559 -16.94 -8.99 -19.03
C TRP A 559 -15.61 -8.65 -18.36
N LEU A 560 -14.80 -7.83 -19.02
CA LEU A 560 -13.48 -7.33 -18.62
C LEU A 560 -13.29 -5.87 -19.06
N GLY A 561 -12.27 -5.25 -18.47
CA GLY A 561 -11.81 -3.91 -18.79
C GLY A 561 -12.52 -2.81 -17.99
N PRO A 562 -11.98 -1.58 -17.98
CA PRO A 562 -12.50 -0.47 -17.19
C PRO A 562 -13.94 -0.07 -17.58
N ALA A 563 -14.39 -0.39 -18.80
CA ALA A 563 -15.75 -0.16 -19.27
C ALA A 563 -16.63 -1.43 -19.26
N CYS A 564 -16.10 -2.58 -18.86
CA CYS A 564 -16.75 -3.90 -18.91
C CYS A 564 -17.42 -4.22 -20.26
N ASP A 565 -16.73 -3.91 -21.36
CA ASP A 565 -17.19 -4.09 -22.73
C ASP A 565 -16.40 -5.18 -23.49
N VAL A 566 -15.37 -5.75 -22.87
CA VAL A 566 -14.59 -6.86 -23.42
C VAL A 566 -15.09 -8.19 -22.88
N SER A 567 -15.57 -9.09 -23.73
CA SER A 567 -16.09 -10.41 -23.29
C SER A 567 -15.02 -11.51 -23.31
N LEU A 568 -14.90 -12.27 -22.22
CA LEU A 568 -14.11 -13.51 -22.13
C LEU A 568 -14.57 -14.58 -23.12
N ALA A 569 -15.85 -14.58 -23.50
CA ALA A 569 -16.40 -15.56 -24.45
C ALA A 569 -16.03 -15.25 -25.91
N ALA A 570 -15.56 -14.04 -26.20
CA ALA A 570 -15.15 -13.61 -27.53
C ALA A 570 -13.68 -13.97 -27.83
N ALA A 571 -13.34 -15.26 -27.81
CA ALA A 571 -12.15 -15.71 -28.53
C ALA A 571 -12.48 -15.74 -30.05
N PRO A 572 -11.63 -15.21 -30.94
CA PRO A 572 -11.95 -15.14 -32.35
C PRO A 572 -12.01 -16.54 -32.98
N THR A 573 -13.17 -16.92 -33.52
CA THR A 573 -13.39 -18.12 -34.34
C THR A 573 -12.75 -18.06 -35.73
N THR A 574 -11.90 -17.08 -36.04
CA THR A 574 -11.19 -17.02 -37.32
C THR A 574 -9.71 -17.27 -37.11
N ALA A 575 -9.33 -18.54 -37.20
CA ALA A 575 -7.99 -18.89 -37.65
C ALA A 575 -7.70 -18.12 -38.96
N PRO A 576 -6.53 -17.48 -39.11
CA PRO A 576 -6.18 -16.86 -40.38
C PRO A 576 -6.19 -17.96 -41.44
N THR A 577 -7.07 -17.81 -42.43
CA THR A 577 -7.05 -18.70 -43.59
C THR A 577 -5.71 -18.47 -44.27
N ARG A 578 -4.79 -19.41 -44.11
CA ARG A 578 -3.52 -19.43 -44.85
C ARG A 578 -3.88 -19.60 -46.32
N THR A 579 -3.97 -18.50 -47.06
CA THR A 579 -4.02 -18.54 -48.52
C THR A 579 -2.67 -19.02 -49.00
N THR A 580 -2.60 -20.32 -49.28
CA THR A 580 -1.50 -20.94 -50.00
C THR A 580 -1.46 -20.32 -51.41
N PRO A 581 -0.39 -19.65 -51.84
CA PRO A 581 -0.25 -19.26 -53.24
C PRO A 581 -0.08 -20.54 -54.07
N ALA A 582 -0.87 -20.66 -55.14
CA ALA A 582 -0.79 -21.74 -56.11
C ALA A 582 0.62 -21.81 -56.75
N PRO A 583 1.08 -23.01 -57.14
CA PRO A 583 2.42 -23.18 -57.72
C PRO A 583 2.44 -22.59 -59.14
N THR A 584 3.18 -21.50 -59.33
CA THR A 584 3.45 -20.95 -60.65
C THR A 584 4.34 -21.91 -61.42
N ALA A 585 3.79 -22.48 -62.49
CA ALA A 585 4.50 -23.34 -63.42
C ALA A 585 5.73 -22.62 -64.02
N ARG A 586 6.90 -23.26 -63.90
CA ARG A 586 8.09 -22.88 -64.66
C ARG A 586 7.89 -23.30 -66.11
N THR A 587 7.82 -22.33 -67.01
CA THR A 587 8.07 -22.56 -68.44
C THR A 587 9.56 -22.38 -68.72
N ALA A 588 10.10 -23.33 -69.47
CA ALA A 588 11.51 -23.47 -69.79
C ALA A 588 11.93 -22.66 -71.04
N LEU A 589 13.17 -22.16 -70.96
CA LEU A 589 14.20 -22.02 -72.00
C LEU A 589 13.98 -21.16 -73.26
N SER A 590 14.90 -20.20 -73.43
CA SER A 590 15.89 -20.03 -74.52
C SER A 590 16.25 -18.53 -74.60
N ASP A 591 17.44 -18.04 -74.95
CA ASP A 591 18.76 -18.58 -75.25
C ASP A 591 19.71 -17.36 -75.31
N GLY A 592 21.03 -17.60 -75.23
CA GLY A 592 22.07 -16.64 -75.65
C GLY A 592 22.86 -16.03 -74.48
N SER A 593 23.95 -16.67 -74.01
CA SER A 593 25.33 -16.45 -74.47
C SER A 593 25.77 -14.99 -74.31
N THR A 594 26.83 -14.60 -73.60
CA THR A 594 28.17 -15.20 -73.46
C THR A 594 28.89 -14.54 -72.27
N GLY A 595 29.80 -15.25 -71.60
CA GLY A 595 31.03 -14.60 -71.12
C GLY A 595 31.51 -14.96 -69.72
N VAL A 596 32.48 -15.88 -69.68
CA VAL A 596 33.67 -15.90 -68.82
C VAL A 596 33.52 -16.34 -67.34
N ALA A 597 34.25 -17.41 -67.03
CA ALA A 597 34.51 -18.03 -65.72
C ALA A 597 35.82 -17.47 -65.08
N PRO A 598 36.38 -18.06 -64.01
CA PRO A 598 35.86 -18.33 -62.66
C PRO A 598 36.83 -17.87 -61.54
N ALA A 599 36.38 -17.84 -60.29
CA ALA A 599 37.18 -18.11 -59.06
C ALA A 599 36.24 -17.90 -57.85
N GLY A 600 36.23 -18.67 -56.78
CA GLY A 600 37.00 -19.83 -56.36
C GLY A 600 36.35 -20.35 -55.07
N ALA A 601 36.45 -21.66 -54.88
CA ALA A 601 35.84 -22.39 -53.78
C ALA A 601 36.47 -22.07 -52.41
N ALA A 602 35.68 -22.21 -51.35
CA ALA A 602 36.11 -22.95 -50.15
C ALA A 602 34.87 -23.31 -49.32
N ALA A 603 34.55 -24.61 -49.35
CA ALA A 603 33.60 -25.25 -48.46
C ALA A 603 34.23 -25.47 -47.08
N PHE A 604 33.42 -25.35 -46.01
CA PHE A 604 33.57 -26.23 -44.86
C PHE A 604 32.19 -26.74 -44.45
N VAL A 605 32.05 -28.05 -44.61
CA VAL A 605 30.95 -28.89 -44.14
C VAL A 605 31.35 -29.41 -42.76
N VAL A 606 30.48 -29.30 -41.76
CA VAL A 606 30.45 -30.25 -40.64
C VAL A 606 29.03 -30.76 -40.49
N VAL A 607 28.93 -32.08 -40.66
CA VAL A 607 27.75 -32.92 -40.57
C VAL A 607 27.37 -33.11 -39.09
N VAL A 608 26.08 -32.92 -38.79
CA VAL A 608 25.43 -33.43 -37.57
C VAL A 608 24.98 -34.86 -37.86
N LEU A 609 25.42 -35.82 -37.05
CA LEU A 609 24.86 -37.17 -36.99
C LEU A 609 24.23 -37.37 -35.60
N VAL A 610 22.98 -37.85 -35.58
CA VAL A 610 22.18 -38.17 -34.40
C VAL A 610 22.13 -39.70 -34.23
N MET A 611 21.86 -40.16 -32.99
CA MET A 611 21.48 -41.51 -32.52
C MET A 611 22.65 -42.44 -32.16
N ASN A 612 22.63 -43.28 -31.11
CA ASN A 612 21.70 -43.59 -30.01
C ASN A 612 22.44 -44.57 -29.04
N VAL A 613 21.85 -44.82 -27.86
CA VAL A 613 22.05 -45.98 -26.93
C VAL A 613 23.31 -46.00 -26.04
N PHE A 614 23.21 -45.56 -24.78
CA PHE A 614 22.92 -46.36 -23.57
C PHE A 614 22.67 -45.43 -22.38
#